data_AF-A0A0F9HYN2-F1
#
_entry.id   AF-A0A0F9HYN2-F1
#
_cell.length_a   1.000
_cell.length_b   1.000
_cell.length_c   1.000
_cell.angle_alpha   90.00
_cell.angle_beta   90.00
_cell.angle_gamma   90.00
#
_symmetry.space_group_name_H-M   'P 1'
#
loop_
_entity.id
_entity.type
_entity.pdbx_description
1 polymer ?
#
loop_
_entity_poly.entity_id
_entity_poly.type
_entity_poly.pdbx_seq_one_letter_code
_entity_poly.pdbx_strand_id
1 'polypeptide(L)'
;TDAANKKYVDDNISGPGGVHNFMSAAHGDTTNSTPPARGSLIFGNSTPKWDEKVIGANQTVFVSDGTDPSWGTVDISGGTNLAVDTDHLKLTDDTLSLSDNEKVVAHSRQGSFLEQIDFTVSEAGGTVTGSLEKEGGGDLTQFWSDDYDVLDCTGPVCTVDLTPRVGTDTSPAAAFVYILQSAKTTLVANTSFPANSVEHIRVCSLVLQSAATTGTDGALMVRNWNDPAFGITNPRGGDIASSERVRKEHALHNSGVVLSITGSGTGTVTLDTTAGTVYQFNLQAFPAIDMAGAGDIHLVNLSGSEYSTSVNLVADITTLADSVTALGNNKYFNIVVWGVQNRTGETSHLMCNLPIGQYNTSLAGTTDSSKFAVHTIPSAFRGTGFLIAELTFRLTGGGSTWTLVQNTDLLGQTPTLVPGGGTTTAVSIFPDSNFEVNDNGDDTKAIHFEASGITTGNTRTWTSPDASGILAYTSQTERRSTTGQMLPRRLIMPSTNSDVLGSWVTVCMRMISRMLAMSAPYSSAPSLQYNYSGISTFNKWRPPRWR
;
A
#
# COMPACT_ATOMS: atom_id res chain seq x y z
N THR A 1 -0.10 124.24 -44.16
CA THR A 1 -1.50 124.16 -44.62
C THR A 1 -1.82 122.71 -44.81
N ASP A 2 -2.92 122.25 -44.22
CA ASP A 2 -3.59 120.96 -44.48
C ASP A 2 -2.86 119.62 -44.15
N ALA A 3 -3.70 118.58 -44.06
CA ALA A 3 -3.49 117.14 -44.20
C ALA A 3 -2.68 116.30 -43.18
N ALA A 4 -3.38 115.29 -42.64
CA ALA A 4 -2.93 113.91 -42.40
C ALA A 4 -1.82 113.60 -41.37
N ASN A 5 -2.19 113.56 -40.07
CA ASN A 5 -2.22 112.28 -39.32
C ASN A 5 -2.74 112.41 -37.86
N LYS A 6 -4.07 112.34 -37.69
CA LYS A 6 -4.69 111.74 -36.49
C LYS A 6 -5.88 110.90 -36.93
N LYS A 7 -5.59 109.63 -37.25
CA LYS A 7 -6.61 108.62 -37.54
C LYS A 7 -7.36 108.30 -36.24
N TYR A 8 -8.69 108.25 -36.34
CA TYR A 8 -9.65 107.95 -35.28
C TYR A 8 -9.13 107.02 -34.18
N VAL A 9 -8.96 107.59 -32.99
CA VAL A 9 -9.27 106.87 -31.75
C VAL A 9 -10.74 107.20 -31.51
N ASP A 10 -11.63 106.22 -31.69
CA ASP A 10 -13.03 106.36 -31.31
C ASP A 10 -13.13 106.32 -29.79
N ASP A 11 -13.01 107.50 -29.17
CA ASP A 11 -13.22 107.70 -27.74
C ASP A 11 -14.72 107.73 -27.43
N ASN A 12 -15.39 106.59 -27.66
CA ASN A 12 -16.83 106.43 -27.49
C ASN A 12 -17.23 105.03 -27.01
N ILE A 13 -16.81 104.70 -25.79
CA ILE A 13 -17.57 103.78 -24.93
C ILE A 13 -18.25 104.62 -23.85
N SER A 14 -19.28 105.36 -24.25
CA SER A 14 -20.12 106.15 -23.35
C SER A 14 -21.09 105.25 -22.57
N GLY A 15 -20.56 104.44 -21.66
CA GLY A 15 -21.30 103.56 -20.75
C GLY A 15 -20.47 103.26 -19.50
N PRO A 16 -21.10 103.00 -18.34
CA PRO A 16 -20.40 102.87 -17.05
C PRO A 16 -19.68 101.52 -16.92
N GLY A 17 -18.56 101.36 -17.62
CA GLY A 17 -17.59 100.28 -17.37
C GLY A 17 -16.99 100.45 -15.97
N GLY A 18 -17.50 99.72 -14.99
CA GLY A 18 -17.00 99.75 -13.62
C GLY A 18 -15.53 99.34 -13.56
N VAL A 19 -14.72 100.09 -12.81
CA VAL A 19 -13.27 99.82 -12.71
C VAL A 19 -13.07 98.48 -12.01
N HIS A 20 -12.46 97.52 -12.71
CA HIS A 20 -12.14 96.20 -12.16
C HIS A 20 -11.03 96.32 -11.11
N ASN A 21 -11.45 96.36 -9.85
CA ASN A 21 -10.61 96.77 -8.71
C ASN A 21 -10.49 95.66 -7.65
N PHE A 22 -10.88 94.43 -7.99
CA PHE A 22 -10.94 93.23 -7.14
C PHE A 22 -9.83 93.09 -6.06
N MET A 23 -8.56 93.41 -6.36
CA MET A 23 -7.43 93.27 -5.42
C MET A 23 -7.15 94.53 -4.55
N SER A 24 -8.06 95.50 -4.51
CA SER A 24 -7.90 96.77 -3.78
C SER A 24 -8.65 96.81 -2.45
N ALA A 25 -8.50 97.90 -1.69
CA ALA A 25 -9.22 98.09 -0.43
C ALA A 25 -10.71 98.49 -0.60
N ALA A 26 -11.18 98.74 -1.83
CA ALA A 26 -12.57 99.07 -2.12
C ALA A 26 -12.94 98.68 -3.56
N HIS A 27 -13.57 97.52 -3.72
CA HIS A 27 -13.98 96.95 -5.01
C HIS A 27 -15.51 96.88 -5.14
N GLY A 28 -16.02 97.22 -6.34
CA GLY A 28 -17.45 97.18 -6.68
C GLY A 28 -17.83 96.00 -7.59
N ASP A 29 -16.84 95.32 -8.14
CA ASP A 29 -16.89 94.16 -9.02
C ASP A 29 -16.99 92.81 -8.27
N THR A 30 -17.17 92.84 -6.95
CA THR A 30 -17.41 91.68 -6.08
C THR A 30 -18.81 91.67 -5.47
N THR A 31 -19.22 90.53 -4.90
CA THR A 31 -20.39 90.44 -4.00
C THR A 31 -20.18 91.17 -2.67
N ASN A 32 -19.02 90.97 -2.06
CA ASN A 32 -18.64 91.47 -0.74
C ASN A 32 -17.50 92.50 -0.84
N SER A 33 -17.54 93.58 -0.06
CA SER A 33 -16.59 94.70 -0.12
C SER A 33 -15.33 94.52 0.75
N THR A 34 -14.97 93.29 1.12
CA THR A 34 -13.75 92.97 1.87
C THR A 34 -12.77 92.16 1.01
N PRO A 35 -11.44 92.37 1.13
CA PRO A 35 -10.46 91.54 0.43
C PRO A 35 -10.56 90.05 0.82
N PRO A 36 -10.31 89.12 -0.12
CA PRO A 36 -10.37 87.68 0.17
C PRO A 36 -9.42 87.21 1.26
N ALA A 37 -9.83 86.20 2.02
CA ALA A 37 -9.00 85.56 3.04
C ALA A 37 -7.87 84.70 2.43
N ARG A 38 -6.82 84.47 3.22
CA ARG A 38 -5.64 83.70 2.78
C ARG A 38 -6.00 82.24 2.56
N GLY A 39 -5.84 81.77 1.32
CA GLY A 39 -6.11 80.38 0.93
C GLY A 39 -7.50 80.17 0.33
N SER A 40 -8.35 81.20 0.34
CA SER A 40 -9.63 81.20 -0.37
C SER A 40 -9.43 81.08 -1.89
N LEU A 41 -10.46 80.56 -2.55
CA LEU A 41 -10.57 80.53 -4.01
C LEU A 41 -11.60 81.58 -4.46
N ILE A 42 -11.39 82.12 -5.66
CA ILE A 42 -12.20 83.21 -6.24
C ILE A 42 -12.90 82.63 -7.46
N PHE A 43 -14.22 82.83 -7.56
CA PHE A 43 -15.02 82.29 -8.65
C PHE A 43 -16.03 83.33 -9.15
N GLY A 44 -16.48 83.19 -10.40
CA GLY A 44 -17.60 83.98 -10.91
C GLY A 44 -18.92 83.31 -10.51
N ASN A 45 -19.91 84.09 -10.06
CA ASN A 45 -21.24 83.58 -9.74
C ASN A 45 -22.26 83.91 -10.85
N SER A 46 -23.55 83.71 -10.59
CA SER A 46 -24.64 83.95 -11.54
C SER A 46 -24.97 85.44 -11.80
N THR A 47 -24.22 86.36 -11.20
CA THR A 47 -24.25 87.81 -11.45
C THR A 47 -22.91 88.25 -12.08
N PRO A 48 -22.80 89.44 -12.70
CA PRO A 48 -21.54 89.93 -13.27
C PRO A 48 -20.58 90.45 -12.18
N LYS A 49 -20.33 89.64 -11.14
CA LYS A 49 -19.48 89.91 -9.98
C LYS A 49 -18.69 88.65 -9.59
N TRP A 50 -17.52 88.88 -9.03
CA TRP A 50 -16.70 87.84 -8.40
C TRP A 50 -17.17 87.55 -6.98
N ASP A 51 -17.01 86.30 -6.56
CA ASP A 51 -17.39 85.79 -5.25
C ASP A 51 -16.23 85.00 -4.60
N GLU A 52 -16.26 84.87 -3.27
CA GLU A 52 -15.21 84.20 -2.50
C GLU A 52 -15.68 82.85 -1.96
N LYS A 53 -14.92 81.79 -2.25
CA LYS A 53 -15.00 80.52 -1.53
C LYS A 53 -13.87 80.45 -0.51
N VAL A 54 -14.19 80.79 0.74
CA VAL A 54 -13.26 80.67 1.88
C VAL A 54 -12.69 79.26 1.94
N ILE A 55 -11.40 79.12 2.29
CA ILE A 55 -10.74 77.82 2.45
C ILE A 55 -11.51 76.91 3.42
N GLY A 56 -11.60 75.61 3.08
CA GLY A 56 -12.32 74.62 3.86
C GLY A 56 -11.66 74.30 5.21
N ALA A 57 -12.39 73.56 6.04
CA ALA A 57 -11.86 73.04 7.30
C ALA A 57 -10.76 71.99 7.07
N ASN A 58 -10.00 71.65 8.11
CA ASN A 58 -8.97 70.61 8.03
C ASN A 58 -9.56 69.28 7.52
N GLN A 59 -8.81 68.58 6.67
CA GLN A 59 -9.22 67.34 5.97
C GLN A 59 -10.40 67.48 4.99
N THR A 60 -10.77 68.71 4.58
CA THR A 60 -11.65 68.90 3.41
C THR A 60 -10.85 69.02 2.11
N VAL A 61 -11.43 68.54 1.03
CA VAL A 61 -10.97 68.68 -0.36
C VAL A 61 -11.89 69.62 -1.14
N PHE A 62 -11.37 70.22 -2.20
CA PHE A 62 -12.16 71.04 -3.11
C PHE A 62 -12.85 70.14 -4.14
N VAL A 63 -14.18 70.20 -4.18
CA VAL A 63 -15.04 69.39 -5.05
C VAL A 63 -16.04 70.28 -5.76
N SER A 64 -16.68 69.76 -6.82
CA SER A 64 -17.79 70.43 -7.48
C SER A 64 -18.86 69.41 -7.85
N ASP A 65 -20.12 69.81 -7.74
CA ASP A 65 -21.30 69.08 -8.18
C ASP A 65 -21.63 69.32 -9.68
N GLY A 66 -20.75 70.04 -10.39
CA GLY A 66 -20.96 70.47 -11.78
C GLY A 66 -21.69 71.81 -11.92
N THR A 67 -22.18 72.39 -10.81
CA THR A 67 -22.80 73.72 -10.76
C THR A 67 -21.94 74.71 -9.98
N ASP A 68 -21.56 74.34 -8.75
CA ASP A 68 -20.83 75.19 -7.81
C ASP A 68 -19.56 74.52 -7.26
N PRO A 69 -18.54 75.31 -6.87
CA PRO A 69 -17.42 74.83 -6.08
C PRO A 69 -17.79 74.68 -4.60
N SER A 70 -17.37 73.60 -3.94
CA SER A 70 -17.55 73.40 -2.50
C SER A 70 -16.35 72.72 -1.83
N TRP A 71 -16.26 72.87 -0.50
CA TRP A 71 -15.31 72.11 0.31
C TRP A 71 -16.06 70.99 1.01
N GLY A 72 -15.61 69.75 0.84
CA GLY A 72 -16.25 68.56 1.38
C GLY A 72 -15.25 67.48 1.75
N THR A 73 -15.72 66.36 2.26
CA THR A 73 -14.94 65.13 2.37
C THR A 73 -14.90 64.42 1.02
N VAL A 74 -13.84 63.65 0.73
CA VAL A 74 -13.93 62.63 -0.33
C VAL A 74 -14.88 61.55 0.19
N ASP A 75 -16.04 61.40 -0.43
CA ASP A 75 -16.85 60.20 -0.23
C ASP A 75 -16.24 59.06 -1.05
N ILE A 76 -15.78 58.03 -0.35
CA ILE A 76 -15.16 56.84 -0.94
C ILE A 76 -16.20 55.71 -1.09
N SER A 77 -17.37 55.82 -0.45
CA SER A 77 -18.40 54.77 -0.44
C SER A 77 -19.12 54.61 -1.79
N GLY A 78 -19.33 55.72 -2.51
CA GLY A 78 -19.82 55.71 -3.90
C GLY A 78 -18.77 55.38 -4.95
N GLY A 79 -17.51 55.18 -4.56
CA GLY A 79 -16.39 54.96 -5.46
C GLY A 79 -16.29 53.51 -5.93
N THR A 80 -16.91 53.17 -7.07
CA THR A 80 -16.63 51.89 -7.74
C THR A 80 -15.13 51.74 -7.94
N ASN A 81 -14.55 50.68 -7.38
CA ASN A 81 -13.13 50.39 -7.32
C ASN A 81 -12.28 51.38 -6.50
N LEU A 82 -12.28 51.20 -5.17
CA LEU A 82 -11.02 50.74 -4.57
C LEU A 82 -10.69 49.39 -5.21
N ALA A 83 -9.98 49.41 -6.35
CA ALA A 83 -9.49 48.19 -6.99
C ALA A 83 -8.34 47.59 -6.18
N VAL A 84 -8.68 47.06 -5.02
CA VAL A 84 -7.98 45.90 -4.45
C VAL A 84 -8.41 44.68 -5.26
N ASP A 85 -8.17 44.73 -6.58
CA ASP A 85 -8.14 43.55 -7.44
C ASP A 85 -6.83 42.83 -7.14
N THR A 86 -6.83 42.24 -5.96
CA THR A 86 -5.93 41.16 -5.60
C THR A 86 -6.77 39.89 -5.67
N ASP A 87 -6.20 38.79 -6.15
CA ASP A 87 -6.84 37.47 -6.10
C ASP A 87 -7.23 37.01 -4.67
N HIS A 88 -6.90 37.80 -3.65
CA HIS A 88 -6.92 37.47 -2.24
C HIS A 88 -8.04 38.15 -1.46
N LEU A 89 -8.19 39.48 -1.53
CA LEU A 89 -9.11 40.25 -0.67
C LEU A 89 -10.11 41.10 -1.44
N LYS A 90 -11.36 41.13 -0.97
CA LYS A 90 -12.46 42.00 -1.44
C LYS A 90 -13.02 42.85 -0.30
N LEU A 91 -13.49 44.04 -0.64
CA LEU A 91 -14.24 44.93 0.25
C LEU A 91 -15.66 45.09 -0.30
N THR A 92 -16.66 44.82 0.54
CA THR A 92 -18.09 44.95 0.20
C THR A 92 -18.84 45.40 1.45
N ASP A 93 -19.65 46.45 1.36
CA ASP A 93 -20.50 46.96 2.45
C ASP A 93 -19.78 47.04 3.82
N ASP A 94 -18.70 47.84 3.86
CA ASP A 94 -17.74 48.02 4.96
C ASP A 94 -17.07 46.73 5.51
N THR A 95 -17.29 45.58 4.87
CA THR A 95 -16.79 44.27 5.29
C THR A 95 -15.60 43.83 4.43
N LEU A 96 -14.47 43.56 5.08
CA LEU A 96 -13.32 42.90 4.46
C LEU A 96 -13.56 41.38 4.38
N SER A 97 -13.55 40.83 3.17
CA SER A 97 -13.78 39.42 2.88
C SER A 97 -12.66 38.84 2.01
N LEU A 98 -12.57 37.51 1.94
CA LEU A 98 -11.72 36.84 0.95
C LEU A 98 -12.34 36.96 -0.44
N SER A 99 -11.51 36.93 -1.48
CA SER A 99 -11.95 36.90 -2.87
C SER A 99 -12.57 35.54 -3.23
N ASP A 100 -13.42 35.50 -4.25
CA ASP A 100 -13.97 34.23 -4.75
C ASP A 100 -12.87 33.34 -5.38
N ASN A 101 -11.74 33.90 -5.82
CA ASN A 101 -10.57 33.12 -6.24
C ASN A 101 -9.90 32.43 -5.03
N GLU A 102 -9.97 33.02 -3.82
CA GLU A 102 -9.54 32.33 -2.59
C GLU A 102 -10.53 31.28 -2.10
N LYS A 103 -11.84 31.45 -2.35
CA LYS A 103 -12.81 30.36 -2.12
C LYS A 103 -12.47 29.13 -2.99
N VAL A 104 -12.01 29.34 -4.22
CA VAL A 104 -11.54 28.24 -5.10
C VAL A 104 -10.30 27.51 -4.52
N VAL A 105 -9.47 28.15 -3.69
CA VAL A 105 -8.39 27.45 -2.97
C VAL A 105 -8.96 26.40 -2.01
N ALA A 106 -10.14 26.63 -1.44
CA ALA A 106 -10.83 25.66 -0.58
C ALA A 106 -11.33 24.40 -1.33
N HIS A 107 -11.50 24.46 -2.66
CA HIS A 107 -11.86 23.27 -3.47
C HIS A 107 -10.79 22.17 -3.41
N SER A 108 -9.54 22.51 -3.05
CA SER A 108 -8.48 21.52 -2.77
C SER A 108 -8.82 20.57 -1.61
N ARG A 109 -9.85 20.90 -0.81
CA ARG A 109 -10.32 20.13 0.34
C ARG A 109 -11.79 19.69 0.22
N GLN A 110 -12.35 19.75 -0.99
CA GLN A 110 -13.70 19.26 -1.28
C GLN A 110 -13.89 17.81 -0.77
N GLY A 111 -14.98 17.55 -0.05
CA GLY A 111 -15.28 16.23 0.51
C GLY A 111 -14.66 15.95 1.89
N SER A 112 -14.08 16.95 2.55
CA SER A 112 -13.53 16.85 3.92
C SER A 112 -14.12 17.90 4.89
N PHE A 113 -13.76 17.78 6.17
CA PHE A 113 -14.02 18.78 7.22
C PHE A 113 -12.80 19.69 7.46
N LEU A 114 -12.99 20.88 8.05
CA LEU A 114 -11.88 21.71 8.53
C LEU A 114 -11.23 21.11 9.77
N GLU A 115 -12.04 20.70 10.74
CA GLU A 115 -11.60 20.22 12.05
C GLU A 115 -11.43 18.70 12.09
N GLN A 116 -10.75 18.21 13.12
CA GLN A 116 -10.68 16.79 13.43
C GLN A 116 -12.03 16.30 13.95
N ILE A 117 -12.60 15.28 13.29
CA ILE A 117 -13.88 14.66 13.68
C ILE A 117 -13.70 13.62 14.78
N ASP A 118 -14.64 13.61 15.73
CA ASP A 118 -14.91 12.46 16.59
C ASP A 118 -16.21 11.78 16.12
N PHE A 119 -16.17 10.45 16.01
CA PHE A 119 -17.32 9.65 15.63
C PHE A 119 -17.40 8.44 16.54
N THR A 120 -18.45 8.37 17.33
CA THR A 120 -18.66 7.32 18.33
C THR A 120 -19.83 6.44 17.96
N VAL A 121 -19.82 5.20 18.45
CA VAL A 121 -20.93 4.24 18.31
C VAL A 121 -21.41 3.88 19.70
N SER A 122 -22.71 3.90 19.90
CA SER A 122 -23.39 3.58 21.16
C SER A 122 -24.57 2.65 20.92
N GLU A 123 -25.02 1.96 21.96
CA GLU A 123 -26.21 1.10 21.92
C GLU A 123 -27.12 1.40 23.10
N ALA A 124 -28.43 1.40 22.87
CA ALA A 124 -29.44 1.46 23.90
C ALA A 124 -30.74 0.73 23.50
N GLY A 125 -31.10 -0.32 24.26
CA GLY A 125 -32.39 -1.01 24.14
C GLY A 125 -32.60 -1.76 22.83
N GLY A 126 -31.52 -2.17 22.15
CA GLY A 126 -31.50 -2.77 20.82
C GLY A 126 -31.27 -1.78 19.67
N THR A 127 -31.17 -0.48 19.96
CA THR A 127 -30.90 0.58 18.97
C THR A 127 -29.41 0.90 18.96
N VAL A 128 -28.74 0.81 17.81
CA VAL A 128 -27.34 1.21 17.66
C VAL A 128 -27.29 2.58 16.99
N THR A 129 -26.70 3.56 17.67
CA THR A 129 -26.61 4.96 17.23
C THR A 129 -25.16 5.35 17.00
N GLY A 130 -24.87 5.88 15.81
CA GLY A 130 -23.64 6.60 15.53
C GLY A 130 -23.80 8.10 15.80
N SER A 131 -22.79 8.72 16.39
CA SER A 131 -22.79 10.15 16.75
C SER A 131 -21.55 10.82 16.15
N LEU A 132 -21.71 12.00 15.56
CA LEU A 132 -20.65 12.83 14.98
C LEU A 132 -20.58 14.18 15.70
N GLU A 133 -19.38 14.56 16.12
CA GLU A 133 -19.04 15.92 16.56
C GLU A 133 -17.57 16.24 16.24
N LYS A 134 -17.13 17.44 16.60
CA LYS A 134 -15.72 17.84 16.59
C LYS A 134 -14.96 17.21 17.76
N GLU A 135 -13.68 16.86 17.59
CA GLU A 135 -12.81 16.41 18.70
C GLU A 135 -12.80 17.48 19.81
N GLY A 136 -13.28 17.13 21.01
CA GLY A 136 -13.42 18.05 22.14
C GLY A 136 -14.73 18.87 22.15
N GLY A 137 -15.67 18.57 21.25
CA GLY A 137 -17.00 19.16 21.16
C GLY A 137 -17.09 20.37 20.21
N GLY A 138 -18.26 20.54 19.61
CA GLY A 138 -18.59 21.67 18.74
C GLY A 138 -18.97 21.29 17.31
N ASP A 139 -19.39 22.30 16.56
CA ASP A 139 -19.80 22.21 15.16
C ASP A 139 -18.62 21.93 14.22
N LEU A 140 -18.92 21.42 13.02
CA LEU A 140 -17.93 21.05 12.01
C LEU A 140 -18.08 21.88 10.72
N THR A 141 -16.98 22.41 10.20
CA THR A 141 -16.96 23.14 8.92
C THR A 141 -16.76 22.16 7.77
N GLN A 142 -17.67 22.16 6.80
CA GLN A 142 -17.74 21.26 5.65
C GLN A 142 -17.26 21.93 4.36
N PHE A 143 -16.49 21.22 3.52
CA PHE A 143 -16.05 21.72 2.20
C PHE A 143 -16.75 20.99 1.04
N TRP A 144 -17.41 21.76 0.17
CA TRP A 144 -18.16 21.30 -1.00
C TRP A 144 -17.70 22.01 -2.29
N SER A 145 -18.29 21.65 -3.43
CA SER A 145 -18.05 22.29 -4.73
C SER A 145 -18.74 23.65 -4.94
N ASP A 146 -19.68 24.01 -4.07
CA ASP A 146 -20.54 25.19 -4.19
C ASP A 146 -20.20 26.30 -3.17
N ASP A 147 -20.02 25.95 -1.89
CA ASP A 147 -19.42 26.80 -0.86
C ASP A 147 -18.98 25.94 0.36
N TYR A 148 -18.39 26.56 1.38
CA TYR A 148 -18.30 25.93 2.71
C TYR A 148 -19.63 26.04 3.48
N ASP A 149 -19.88 25.09 4.38
CA ASP A 149 -21.12 25.05 5.19
C ASP A 149 -20.82 24.58 6.63
N VAL A 150 -21.68 24.87 7.59
CA VAL A 150 -21.50 24.49 9.01
C VAL A 150 -22.49 23.39 9.38
N LEU A 151 -21.97 22.23 9.76
CA LEU A 151 -22.75 21.17 10.40
C LEU A 151 -22.88 21.48 11.89
N ASP A 152 -24.07 21.91 12.31
CA ASP A 152 -24.44 21.99 13.74
C ASP A 152 -24.34 20.59 14.37
N CYS A 153 -23.50 20.49 15.39
CA CYS A 153 -23.37 19.32 16.25
C CYS A 153 -23.56 19.70 17.74
N THR A 154 -24.05 20.91 18.02
CA THR A 154 -24.21 21.44 19.38
C THR A 154 -25.66 21.49 19.85
N GLY A 155 -26.64 21.36 18.95
CA GLY A 155 -28.07 21.51 19.28
C GLY A 155 -29.07 20.55 18.62
N PRO A 156 -28.90 19.20 18.67
CA PRO A 156 -27.95 18.42 19.45
C PRO A 156 -26.80 17.83 18.60
N VAL A 157 -26.00 16.93 19.20
CA VAL A 157 -25.00 16.11 18.48
C VAL A 157 -25.62 15.41 17.27
N CYS A 158 -24.97 15.53 16.11
CA CYS A 158 -25.45 14.96 14.86
C CYS A 158 -25.41 13.42 14.92
N THR A 159 -26.51 12.75 14.61
CA THR A 159 -26.67 11.30 14.86
C THR A 159 -27.22 10.54 13.65
N VAL A 160 -26.94 9.24 13.61
CA VAL A 160 -27.41 8.31 12.57
C VAL A 160 -27.79 6.95 13.16
N ASP A 161 -28.91 6.39 12.70
CA ASP A 161 -29.33 5.04 13.05
C ASP A 161 -28.47 4.00 12.30
N LEU A 162 -27.73 3.20 13.05
CA LEU A 162 -26.92 2.08 12.57
C LEU A 162 -27.60 0.73 12.79
N THR A 163 -28.75 0.68 13.47
CA THR A 163 -29.51 -0.55 13.72
C THR A 163 -29.86 -1.32 12.44
N PRO A 164 -30.20 -0.68 11.29
CA PRO A 164 -30.42 -1.36 10.00
C PRO A 164 -29.13 -1.86 9.30
N ARG A 165 -27.97 -1.75 9.98
CA ARG A 165 -26.63 -2.07 9.46
C ARG A 165 -25.83 -2.99 10.38
N VAL A 166 -26.42 -3.47 11.49
CA VAL A 166 -25.81 -4.49 12.36
C VAL A 166 -25.68 -5.84 11.63
N GLY A 167 -24.66 -6.61 11.98
CA GLY A 167 -24.45 -7.96 11.47
C GLY A 167 -25.00 -9.03 12.42
N THR A 168 -24.41 -10.22 12.32
CA THR A 168 -24.45 -11.22 13.40
C THR A 168 -23.07 -11.39 13.99
N ASP A 169 -22.97 -12.01 15.16
CA ASP A 169 -21.69 -12.09 15.89
C ASP A 169 -20.67 -13.00 15.17
N THR A 170 -21.17 -13.96 14.38
CA THR A 170 -20.42 -14.86 13.49
C THR A 170 -20.28 -14.35 12.05
N SER A 171 -21.03 -13.32 11.65
CA SER A 171 -20.96 -12.67 10.34
C SER A 171 -21.22 -11.16 10.50
N PRO A 172 -20.21 -10.40 10.97
CA PRO A 172 -20.33 -8.96 11.12
C PRO A 172 -20.63 -8.26 9.78
N ALA A 173 -21.39 -7.16 9.83
CA ALA A 173 -21.74 -6.37 8.66
C ALA A 173 -20.88 -5.10 8.57
N ALA A 174 -20.57 -4.67 7.35
CA ALA A 174 -19.88 -3.41 7.09
C ALA A 174 -20.90 -2.28 6.89
N ALA A 175 -20.65 -1.13 7.51
CA ALA A 175 -21.47 0.08 7.36
C ALA A 175 -20.59 1.29 7.04
N PHE A 176 -21.14 2.24 6.30
CA PHE A 176 -20.45 3.42 5.80
C PHE A 176 -21.33 4.64 6.05
N VAL A 177 -20.79 5.65 6.74
CA VAL A 177 -21.50 6.88 7.08
C VAL A 177 -20.92 8.05 6.29
N TYR A 178 -21.81 8.84 5.69
CA TYR A 178 -21.48 9.99 4.87
C TYR A 178 -22.57 11.07 4.94
N ILE A 179 -22.24 12.28 4.49
CA ILE A 179 -23.17 13.40 4.27
C ILE A 179 -23.22 13.68 2.77
N LEU A 180 -24.38 14.00 2.22
CA LEU A 180 -24.56 14.34 0.80
C LEU A 180 -24.57 15.86 0.60
N GLN A 181 -23.99 16.34 -0.51
CA GLN A 181 -24.04 17.78 -0.87
C GLN A 181 -25.48 18.30 -1.02
N SER A 182 -26.42 17.43 -1.40
CA SER A 182 -27.85 17.74 -1.49
C SER A 182 -28.60 17.71 -0.14
N ALA A 183 -27.92 17.37 0.97
CA ALA A 183 -28.51 17.19 2.30
C ALA A 183 -27.46 17.42 3.40
N LYS A 184 -26.81 18.59 3.37
CA LYS A 184 -25.58 18.93 4.14
C LYS A 184 -25.69 18.82 5.67
N THR A 185 -26.89 18.65 6.22
CA THR A 185 -27.16 18.51 7.67
C THR A 185 -27.53 17.08 8.10
N THR A 186 -27.54 16.10 7.20
CA THR A 186 -28.05 14.75 7.46
C THR A 186 -27.00 13.67 7.23
N LEU A 187 -26.69 12.90 8.29
CA LEU A 187 -25.88 11.69 8.20
C LEU A 187 -26.68 10.54 7.57
N VAL A 188 -26.04 9.78 6.68
CA VAL A 188 -26.63 8.64 5.98
C VAL A 188 -25.76 7.41 6.18
N ALA A 189 -26.34 6.31 6.67
CA ALA A 189 -25.66 5.02 6.86
C ALA A 189 -26.06 3.98 5.80
N ASN A 190 -25.08 3.41 5.09
CA ASN A 190 -25.31 2.48 3.98
C ASN A 190 -24.25 1.35 3.95
N THR A 191 -24.42 0.35 3.06
CA THR A 191 -23.47 -0.77 2.88
C THR A 191 -22.28 -0.43 1.97
N SER A 192 -22.22 0.78 1.43
CA SER A 192 -21.08 1.35 0.72
C SER A 192 -21.14 2.88 0.77
N PHE A 193 -20.06 3.58 0.44
CA PHE A 193 -20.13 4.98 0.04
C PHE A 193 -20.90 5.16 -1.29
N PRO A 194 -21.39 6.37 -1.60
CA PRO A 194 -21.90 6.72 -2.93
C PRO A 194 -20.83 6.58 -4.01
N ALA A 195 -21.27 6.45 -5.27
CA ALA A 195 -20.38 6.53 -6.42
C ALA A 195 -19.78 7.94 -6.55
N ASN A 196 -18.57 8.06 -7.13
CA ASN A 196 -17.85 9.33 -7.27
C ASN A 196 -18.58 10.40 -8.13
N SER A 197 -19.67 10.05 -8.82
CA SER A 197 -20.56 10.99 -9.51
C SER A 197 -21.61 11.64 -8.60
N VAL A 198 -21.61 11.31 -7.30
CA VAL A 198 -22.49 11.90 -6.27
C VAL A 198 -21.59 12.50 -5.20
N GLU A 199 -21.66 13.82 -5.03
CA GLU A 199 -20.81 14.53 -4.08
C GLU A 199 -21.21 14.22 -2.63
N HIS A 200 -20.21 13.81 -1.84
CA HIS A 200 -20.38 13.39 -0.45
C HIS A 200 -19.12 13.65 0.38
N ILE A 201 -19.31 14.04 1.64
CA ILE A 201 -18.26 13.99 2.66
C ILE A 201 -18.33 12.61 3.34
N ARG A 202 -17.18 11.94 3.48
CA ARG A 202 -17.08 10.64 4.17
C ARG A 202 -16.86 10.90 5.65
N VAL A 203 -17.61 10.21 6.51
CA VAL A 203 -17.51 10.35 7.97
C VAL A 203 -16.78 9.17 8.58
N CYS A 204 -17.29 7.95 8.38
CA CYS A 204 -16.64 6.75 8.89
C CYS A 204 -16.94 5.49 8.05
N SER A 205 -16.10 4.47 8.26
CA SER A 205 -16.38 3.08 7.89
C SER A 205 -16.36 2.22 9.14
N LEU A 206 -17.31 1.31 9.23
CA LEU A 206 -17.66 0.55 10.43
C LEU A 206 -17.72 -0.95 10.13
N VAL A 207 -17.44 -1.78 11.14
CA VAL A 207 -17.83 -3.20 11.16
C VAL A 207 -18.59 -3.47 12.46
N LEU A 208 -19.82 -3.96 12.34
CA LEU A 208 -20.77 -4.14 13.44
C LEU A 208 -21.19 -5.61 13.55
N GLN A 209 -21.20 -6.15 14.78
CA GLN A 209 -21.80 -7.46 15.10
C GLN A 209 -23.31 -7.30 15.32
N SER A 210 -23.97 -8.17 16.09
CA SER A 210 -25.35 -7.90 16.53
C SER A 210 -25.41 -6.61 17.38
N ALA A 211 -26.60 -6.02 17.51
CA ALA A 211 -26.79 -4.85 18.38
C ALA A 211 -26.32 -5.14 19.82
N ALA A 212 -26.72 -6.27 20.40
CA ALA A 212 -26.38 -6.64 21.78
C ALA A 212 -24.86 -6.74 22.01
N THR A 213 -24.12 -7.40 21.12
CA THR A 213 -22.65 -7.47 21.23
C THR A 213 -21.99 -6.12 20.92
N THR A 214 -22.55 -5.32 20.01
CA THR A 214 -22.08 -3.94 19.78
C THR A 214 -22.26 -3.05 21.02
N GLY A 215 -23.26 -3.33 21.86
CA GLY A 215 -23.47 -2.64 23.14
C GLY A 215 -22.58 -3.09 24.30
N THR A 216 -22.12 -4.34 24.32
CA THR A 216 -21.19 -4.84 25.36
C THR A 216 -19.72 -4.65 25.01
N ASP A 217 -19.37 -4.85 23.74
CA ASP A 217 -17.98 -4.99 23.28
C ASP A 217 -17.56 -3.81 22.37
N GLY A 218 -18.52 -3.00 21.92
CA GLY A 218 -18.32 -1.92 20.94
C GLY A 218 -18.37 -2.39 19.48
N ALA A 219 -18.11 -1.47 18.56
CA ALA A 219 -17.97 -1.81 17.13
C ALA A 219 -16.59 -2.46 16.87
N LEU A 220 -16.56 -3.59 16.15
CA LEU A 220 -15.31 -4.30 15.79
C LEU A 220 -14.33 -3.44 14.99
N MET A 221 -14.84 -2.47 14.25
CA MET A 221 -14.03 -1.45 13.59
C MET A 221 -14.79 -0.12 13.59
N VAL A 222 -14.11 0.94 14.00
CA VAL A 222 -14.47 2.33 13.65
C VAL A 222 -13.26 2.95 12.97
N ARG A 223 -13.41 3.35 11.71
CA ARG A 223 -12.40 4.11 10.96
C ARG A 223 -13.02 5.43 10.52
N ASN A 224 -12.63 6.52 11.18
CA ASN A 224 -13.02 7.87 10.77
C ASN A 224 -12.29 8.23 9.47
N TRP A 225 -12.99 8.86 8.53
CA TRP A 225 -12.42 9.46 7.33
C TRP A 225 -12.12 10.92 7.64
N ASN A 226 -10.99 11.10 8.33
CA ASN A 226 -10.58 12.35 8.94
C ASN A 226 -9.35 12.90 8.21
N ASP A 227 -9.57 13.88 7.34
CA ASP A 227 -8.53 14.61 6.59
C ASP A 227 -8.51 16.11 7.01
N PRO A 228 -8.23 16.43 8.30
CA PRO A 228 -8.46 17.74 8.89
C PRO A 228 -7.37 18.75 8.50
N ALA A 229 -7.66 20.04 8.64
CA ALA A 229 -6.65 21.10 8.48
C ALA A 229 -5.56 21.00 9.54
N PHE A 230 -5.94 20.69 10.78
CA PHE A 230 -5.08 20.55 11.94
C PHE A 230 -5.73 19.60 12.96
N GLY A 231 -4.93 18.85 13.72
CA GLY A 231 -5.43 18.11 14.89
C GLY A 231 -5.60 19.02 16.10
N ILE A 232 -6.54 18.72 17.00
CA ILE A 232 -6.73 19.51 18.23
C ILE A 232 -5.78 19.01 19.32
N THR A 233 -5.67 17.69 19.49
CA THR A 233 -4.70 17.05 20.41
C THR A 233 -3.23 17.22 19.97
N ASN A 234 -2.98 17.52 18.69
CA ASN A 234 -1.64 17.80 18.15
C ASN A 234 -1.74 18.84 17.01
N PRO A 235 -1.43 20.13 17.24
CA PRO A 235 -1.72 21.25 16.33
C PRO A 235 -0.73 21.33 15.15
N ARG A 236 -0.71 20.27 14.34
CA ARG A 236 0.11 20.12 13.14
C ARG A 236 -0.83 19.93 11.95
N GLY A 237 -0.45 20.49 10.80
CA GLY A 237 -1.27 20.44 9.59
C GLY A 237 -1.54 19.01 9.12
N GLY A 238 -2.73 18.74 8.60
CA GLY A 238 -3.11 17.41 8.09
C GLY A 238 -2.12 16.84 7.09
N ASP A 239 -1.68 17.67 6.13
CA ASP A 239 -0.67 17.31 5.13
C ASP A 239 0.69 16.92 5.72
N ILE A 240 1.03 17.46 6.90
CA ILE A 240 2.26 17.09 7.61
C ILE A 240 2.11 15.70 8.22
N ALA A 241 0.95 15.42 8.84
CA ALA A 241 0.66 14.12 9.44
C ALA A 241 0.52 13.00 8.39
N SER A 242 -0.15 13.27 7.26
CA SER A 242 -0.23 12.32 6.14
C SER A 242 1.15 12.06 5.53
N SER A 243 1.94 13.12 5.30
CA SER A 243 3.33 13.00 4.82
C SER A 243 4.25 12.29 5.81
N GLU A 244 4.00 12.36 7.11
CA GLU A 244 4.71 11.56 8.11
C GLU A 244 4.30 10.08 8.08
N ARG A 245 3.02 9.77 7.87
CA ARG A 245 2.58 8.38 7.64
C ARG A 245 3.23 7.80 6.39
N VAL A 246 3.33 8.54 5.28
CA VAL A 246 4.05 8.09 4.07
C VAL A 246 5.53 7.81 4.39
N ARG A 247 6.19 8.66 5.18
CA ARG A 247 7.57 8.42 5.64
C ARG A 247 7.74 7.26 6.67
N LYS A 248 6.65 6.55 7.03
CA LYS A 248 6.72 5.26 7.76
C LYS A 248 6.68 4.04 6.84
N GLU A 249 6.69 4.23 5.53
CA GLU A 249 6.84 3.13 4.55
C GLU A 249 8.31 2.89 4.24
N HIS A 250 8.60 1.91 3.38
CA HIS A 250 9.94 1.72 2.84
C HIS A 250 10.18 2.65 1.65
N ALA A 251 11.44 2.91 1.33
CA ALA A 251 11.75 3.67 0.13
C ALA A 251 11.32 2.85 -1.11
N LEU A 252 10.80 3.52 -2.14
CA LEU A 252 10.26 2.87 -3.35
C LEU A 252 11.15 3.20 -4.55
N HIS A 253 11.64 2.16 -5.22
CA HIS A 253 12.38 2.30 -6.47
C HIS A 253 11.51 2.94 -7.58
N ASN A 254 12.15 3.71 -8.46
CA ASN A 254 11.49 4.35 -9.60
C ASN A 254 12.24 4.07 -10.92
N SER A 255 13.57 4.09 -10.94
CA SER A 255 14.37 3.75 -12.13
C SER A 255 15.83 3.43 -11.79
N GLY A 256 16.55 2.78 -12.71
CA GLY A 256 17.98 2.46 -12.54
C GLY A 256 18.23 1.45 -11.43
N VAL A 257 19.34 1.58 -10.70
CA VAL A 257 19.78 0.63 -9.65
C VAL A 257 19.82 -0.84 -10.12
N VAL A 258 20.16 -1.05 -11.40
CA VAL A 258 20.27 -2.39 -11.98
C VAL A 258 21.53 -3.05 -11.43
N LEU A 259 21.37 -4.25 -10.86
CA LEU A 259 22.44 -5.01 -10.23
C LEU A 259 23.20 -5.88 -11.23
N SER A 260 24.51 -5.72 -11.26
CA SER A 260 25.48 -6.58 -11.93
C SER A 260 26.32 -7.35 -10.90
N ILE A 261 26.69 -8.59 -11.24
CA ILE A 261 27.44 -9.50 -10.38
C ILE A 261 28.74 -9.88 -11.10
N THR A 262 29.87 -9.49 -10.53
CA THR A 262 31.20 -9.71 -11.09
C THR A 262 31.90 -10.87 -10.38
N GLY A 263 32.68 -11.67 -11.12
CA GLY A 263 33.53 -12.72 -10.53
C GLY A 263 32.86 -14.06 -10.21
N SER A 264 31.63 -14.30 -10.67
CA SER A 264 30.96 -15.61 -10.58
C SER A 264 31.84 -16.78 -11.05
N GLY A 265 31.93 -17.84 -10.23
CA GLY A 265 32.79 -19.00 -10.44
C GLY A 265 34.21 -18.84 -9.89
N THR A 266 34.57 -17.69 -9.34
CA THR A 266 35.92 -17.38 -8.82
C THR A 266 35.94 -17.22 -7.30
N GLY A 267 37.13 -16.94 -6.73
CA GLY A 267 37.33 -16.64 -5.31
C GLY A 267 37.07 -15.17 -4.93
N THR A 268 36.59 -14.36 -5.88
CA THR A 268 36.19 -12.97 -5.64
C THR A 268 34.80 -12.74 -6.23
N VAL A 269 33.85 -12.24 -5.44
CA VAL A 269 32.55 -11.79 -5.95
C VAL A 269 32.25 -10.41 -5.42
N THR A 270 31.94 -9.50 -6.36
CA THR A 270 31.57 -8.10 -6.11
C THR A 270 30.20 -7.81 -6.74
N LEU A 271 29.49 -6.84 -6.17
CA LEU A 271 28.15 -6.44 -6.57
C LEU A 271 28.14 -4.97 -6.95
N ASP A 272 27.81 -4.69 -8.20
CA ASP A 272 27.96 -3.38 -8.81
C ASP A 272 26.57 -2.91 -9.28
N THR A 273 26.16 -1.67 -8.99
CA THR A 273 24.83 -1.13 -9.31
C THR A 273 24.91 0.09 -10.20
N THR A 274 24.00 0.20 -11.17
CA THR A 274 23.87 1.43 -11.96
C THR A 274 23.29 2.57 -11.13
N ALA A 275 23.57 3.81 -11.50
CA ALA A 275 22.84 4.95 -10.95
C ALA A 275 21.33 4.81 -11.22
N GLY A 276 20.50 5.46 -10.40
CA GLY A 276 19.04 5.35 -10.47
C GLY A 276 18.30 6.42 -9.67
N THR A 277 17.01 6.21 -9.47
CA THR A 277 16.15 7.10 -8.66
C THR A 277 15.18 6.32 -7.78
N VAL A 278 14.97 6.84 -6.56
CA VAL A 278 14.22 6.19 -5.47
C VAL A 278 13.42 7.25 -4.72
N TYR A 279 12.15 6.98 -4.42
CA TYR A 279 11.30 7.81 -3.57
C TYR A 279 11.50 7.50 -2.08
N GLN A 280 11.78 8.53 -1.28
CA GLN A 280 11.57 8.51 0.18
C GLN A 280 10.23 9.19 0.55
N PHE A 281 9.98 10.32 -0.11
CA PHE A 281 8.74 11.08 -0.16
C PHE A 281 8.80 11.92 -1.45
N ASN A 282 9.85 12.73 -1.55
CA ASN A 282 10.35 13.24 -2.82
C ASN A 282 11.30 12.20 -3.45
N LEU A 283 11.46 12.27 -4.77
CA LEU A 283 12.45 11.49 -5.53
C LEU A 283 13.88 11.90 -5.12
N GLN A 284 14.77 10.93 -4.98
CA GLN A 284 16.21 11.09 -4.73
C GLN A 284 17.00 10.33 -5.80
N ALA A 285 18.24 10.75 -6.07
CA ALA A 285 19.14 10.03 -6.97
C ALA A 285 20.01 9.01 -6.21
N PHE A 286 19.96 7.75 -6.63
CA PHE A 286 20.84 6.69 -6.14
C PHE A 286 22.13 6.71 -6.98
N PRO A 287 23.32 6.84 -6.36
CA PRO A 287 24.58 6.80 -7.09
C PRO A 287 24.84 5.40 -7.65
N ALA A 288 25.67 5.29 -8.68
CA ALA A 288 26.25 4.00 -9.02
C ALA A 288 27.22 3.58 -7.89
N ILE A 289 27.11 2.34 -7.41
CA ILE A 289 28.03 1.77 -6.41
C ILE A 289 28.79 0.64 -7.11
N ASP A 290 30.12 0.71 -7.05
CA ASP A 290 31.06 -0.18 -7.74
C ASP A 290 31.96 -0.85 -6.70
N MET A 291 31.65 -2.10 -6.34
CA MET A 291 32.42 -2.89 -5.38
C MET A 291 33.70 -3.46 -6.00
N ALA A 292 33.78 -3.60 -7.33
CA ALA A 292 35.03 -3.95 -8.01
C ALA A 292 36.07 -2.82 -7.94
N GLY A 293 35.60 -1.56 -7.82
CA GLY A 293 36.40 -0.36 -7.67
C GLY A 293 36.70 0.01 -6.21
N ALA A 294 35.82 0.80 -5.59
CA ALA A 294 36.07 1.45 -4.29
C ALA A 294 34.83 1.54 -3.37
N GLY A 295 33.70 0.97 -3.78
CA GLY A 295 32.50 0.80 -2.96
C GLY A 295 32.55 -0.49 -2.14
N ASP A 296 31.57 -0.63 -1.25
CA ASP A 296 31.44 -1.73 -0.31
C ASP A 296 29.96 -2.14 -0.11
N ILE A 297 29.76 -3.23 0.64
CA ILE A 297 28.45 -3.69 1.07
C ILE A 297 28.47 -4.07 2.56
N HIS A 298 27.45 -3.68 3.31
CA HIS A 298 27.37 -3.95 4.74
C HIS A 298 26.63 -5.26 5.05
N LEU A 299 27.20 -6.09 5.93
CA LEU A 299 26.66 -7.40 6.33
C LEU A 299 25.69 -7.24 7.52
N VAL A 300 24.40 -7.09 7.23
CA VAL A 300 23.39 -6.55 8.16
C VAL A 300 23.12 -7.44 9.38
N ASN A 301 23.07 -8.75 9.17
CA ASN A 301 22.59 -9.74 10.14
C ASN A 301 23.65 -10.83 10.47
N LEU A 302 24.94 -10.55 10.26
CA LEU A 302 26.01 -11.42 10.72
C LEU A 302 26.17 -11.29 12.24
N SER A 303 25.71 -12.30 12.99
CA SER A 303 25.66 -12.30 14.46
C SER A 303 27.02 -11.96 15.11
N GLY A 304 27.06 -10.87 15.88
CA GLY A 304 28.27 -10.37 16.55
C GLY A 304 29.27 -9.64 15.64
N SER A 305 28.89 -9.33 14.40
CA SER A 305 29.64 -8.47 13.46
C SER A 305 28.69 -7.74 12.51
N GLU A 306 27.56 -7.29 13.05
CA GLU A 306 26.48 -6.64 12.31
C GLU A 306 26.95 -5.31 11.68
N TYR A 307 26.55 -5.07 10.43
CA TYR A 307 26.93 -3.93 9.57
C TYR A 307 28.44 -3.83 9.26
N SER A 308 29.22 -4.89 9.51
CA SER A 308 30.60 -5.01 9.01
C SER A 308 30.65 -4.84 7.48
N THR A 309 31.69 -4.17 6.98
CA THR A 309 31.87 -3.92 5.55
C THR A 309 32.53 -5.11 4.87
N SER A 310 32.06 -5.44 3.66
CA SER A 310 32.65 -6.44 2.78
C SER A 310 33.05 -5.80 1.46
N VAL A 311 34.22 -6.19 0.96
CA VAL A 311 34.71 -5.88 -0.39
C VAL A 311 34.94 -7.15 -1.23
N ASN A 312 34.87 -8.33 -0.62
CA ASN A 312 34.76 -9.60 -1.32
C ASN A 312 33.84 -10.56 -0.55
N LEU A 313 32.62 -10.77 -1.06
CA LEU A 313 31.64 -11.64 -0.42
C LEU A 313 32.17 -13.05 -0.14
N VAL A 314 33.06 -13.59 -0.99
CA VAL A 314 33.63 -14.94 -0.85
C VAL A 314 34.62 -15.05 0.30
N ALA A 315 35.33 -13.97 0.63
CA ALA A 315 36.30 -13.93 1.71
C ALA A 315 35.65 -13.57 3.06
N ASP A 316 34.67 -12.65 3.02
CA ASP A 316 34.09 -12.06 4.22
C ASP A 316 32.89 -12.89 4.74
N ILE A 317 32.10 -13.51 3.85
CA ILE A 317 30.97 -14.38 4.22
C ILE A 317 31.40 -15.85 4.15
N THR A 318 31.85 -16.40 5.28
CA THR A 318 32.25 -17.82 5.40
C THR A 318 31.22 -18.68 6.16
N THR A 319 30.24 -18.05 6.80
CA THR A 319 29.22 -18.63 7.66
C THR A 319 27.80 -18.18 7.26
N LEU A 320 26.79 -18.84 7.82
CA LEU A 320 25.42 -18.33 7.85
C LEU A 320 25.32 -17.10 8.77
N ALA A 321 24.15 -16.46 8.80
CA ALA A 321 23.85 -15.31 9.67
C ALA A 321 24.11 -15.58 11.18
N ASP A 322 24.15 -16.84 11.62
CA ASP A 322 24.48 -17.23 13.00
C ASP A 322 25.96 -17.02 13.38
N SER A 323 26.84 -16.73 12.40
CA SER A 323 28.30 -16.60 12.57
C SER A 323 29.01 -17.87 13.10
N VAL A 324 28.34 -19.02 13.05
CA VAL A 324 28.81 -20.30 13.62
C VAL A 324 28.73 -21.44 12.60
N THR A 325 27.65 -21.53 11.83
CA THR A 325 27.44 -22.58 10.84
C THR A 325 28.15 -22.21 9.54
N ALA A 326 29.26 -22.88 9.23
CA ALA A 326 30.00 -22.66 7.99
C ALA A 326 29.14 -22.93 6.73
N LEU A 327 29.37 -22.14 5.67
CA LEU A 327 28.83 -22.43 4.35
C LEU A 327 29.46 -23.71 3.81
N GLY A 328 28.62 -24.67 3.39
CA GLY A 328 29.06 -25.99 2.96
C GLY A 328 29.47 -26.03 1.50
N ASN A 329 30.61 -26.66 1.19
CA ASN A 329 30.99 -26.94 -0.20
C ASN A 329 29.91 -27.79 -0.90
N ASN A 330 29.57 -27.41 -2.14
CA ASN A 330 28.43 -27.90 -2.92
C ASN A 330 27.03 -27.65 -2.30
N LYS A 331 26.88 -26.69 -1.39
CA LYS A 331 25.57 -26.17 -0.97
C LYS A 331 25.18 -24.92 -1.76
N TYR A 332 23.89 -24.66 -1.78
CA TYR A 332 23.28 -23.47 -2.38
C TYR A 332 22.70 -22.60 -1.27
N PHE A 333 22.77 -21.28 -1.41
CA PHE A 333 22.30 -20.33 -0.39
C PHE A 333 21.94 -19.01 -1.05
N ASN A 334 21.05 -18.25 -0.40
CA ASN A 334 20.49 -17.03 -0.96
C ASN A 334 20.88 -15.83 -0.08
N ILE A 335 21.50 -14.81 -0.66
CA ILE A 335 21.67 -13.50 -0.02
C ILE A 335 20.62 -12.52 -0.58
N VAL A 336 20.11 -11.63 0.27
CA VAL A 336 19.19 -10.56 -0.16
C VAL A 336 19.91 -9.22 -0.11
N VAL A 337 19.99 -8.57 -1.27
CA VAL A 337 20.65 -7.29 -1.48
C VAL A 337 19.60 -6.19 -1.46
N TRP A 338 19.83 -5.15 -0.66
CA TRP A 338 18.97 -3.99 -0.55
C TRP A 338 19.80 -2.71 -0.46
N GLY A 339 19.23 -1.58 -0.88
CA GLY A 339 19.91 -0.28 -0.92
C GLY A 339 19.42 0.64 0.19
N VAL A 340 20.32 1.45 0.75
CA VAL A 340 19.98 2.62 1.56
C VAL A 340 20.17 3.87 0.71
N GLN A 341 19.06 4.45 0.26
CA GLN A 341 19.07 5.77 -0.35
C GLN A 341 19.12 6.83 0.76
N ASN A 342 20.24 7.56 0.85
CA ASN A 342 20.34 8.77 1.67
C ASN A 342 19.89 10.01 0.87
N ARG A 343 20.02 11.22 1.43
CA ARG A 343 19.67 12.44 0.68
C ARG A 343 20.58 12.58 -0.54
N THR A 344 20.05 13.03 -1.68
CA THR A 344 20.84 13.31 -2.88
C THR A 344 22.04 14.22 -2.56
N GLY A 345 23.25 13.75 -2.83
CA GLY A 345 24.52 14.40 -2.47
C GLY A 345 25.25 13.77 -1.27
N GLU A 346 24.57 12.95 -0.46
CA GLU A 346 25.18 12.14 0.61
C GLU A 346 25.49 10.73 0.11
N THR A 347 26.47 10.05 0.73
CA THR A 347 26.81 8.65 0.44
C THR A 347 25.59 7.75 0.66
N SER A 348 25.27 6.91 -0.32
CA SER A 348 24.24 5.86 -0.24
C SER A 348 24.94 4.50 -0.30
N HIS A 349 24.34 3.46 0.29
CA HIS A 349 25.04 2.21 0.60
C HIS A 349 24.30 0.98 0.07
N LEU A 350 25.04 -0.08 -0.26
CA LEU A 350 24.49 -1.42 -0.41
C LEU A 350 24.49 -2.14 0.96
N MET A 351 23.49 -3.00 1.16
CA MET A 351 23.27 -3.79 2.35
C MET A 351 22.99 -5.24 1.94
N CYS A 352 23.55 -6.19 2.69
CA CYS A 352 23.43 -7.62 2.46
C CYS A 352 22.83 -8.31 3.69
N ASN A 353 21.69 -8.98 3.49
CA ASN A 353 21.17 -9.94 4.46
C ASN A 353 21.69 -11.34 4.11
N LEU A 354 22.47 -11.92 5.02
CA LEU A 354 22.99 -13.28 4.96
C LEU A 354 21.87 -14.33 5.16
N PRO A 355 22.03 -15.53 4.57
CA PRO A 355 21.11 -16.64 4.75
C PRO A 355 21.06 -17.16 6.19
N ILE A 356 19.88 -17.60 6.62
CA ILE A 356 19.69 -18.35 7.89
C ILE A 356 19.79 -19.88 7.71
N GLY A 357 20.04 -20.36 6.50
CA GLY A 357 20.12 -21.78 6.16
C GLY A 357 20.69 -22.03 4.77
N GLN A 358 20.89 -23.30 4.41
CA GLN A 358 21.52 -23.69 3.15
C GLN A 358 20.94 -24.98 2.56
N TYR A 359 20.97 -25.09 1.23
CA TYR A 359 20.26 -26.08 0.42
C TYR A 359 21.19 -27.12 -0.21
N ASN A 360 20.64 -28.31 -0.45
CA ASN A 360 21.35 -29.44 -1.06
C ASN A 360 21.27 -29.47 -2.60
N THR A 361 20.29 -28.78 -3.19
CA THR A 361 20.01 -28.82 -4.64
C THR A 361 19.77 -27.41 -5.17
N SER A 362 20.05 -27.22 -6.46
CA SER A 362 19.84 -25.92 -7.14
C SER A 362 18.39 -25.46 -7.04
N LEU A 363 17.44 -26.37 -7.33
CA LEU A 363 16.00 -26.08 -7.33
C LEU A 363 15.48 -25.62 -5.95
N ALA A 364 16.01 -26.19 -4.86
CA ALA A 364 15.63 -25.79 -3.51
C ALA A 364 16.16 -24.38 -3.15
N GLY A 365 17.33 -24.00 -3.68
CA GLY A 365 17.86 -22.64 -3.58
C GLY A 365 17.06 -21.64 -4.41
N THR A 366 16.84 -21.93 -5.70
CA THR A 366 16.16 -21.00 -6.63
C THR A 366 14.67 -20.80 -6.34
N THR A 367 14.05 -21.70 -5.56
CA THR A 367 12.67 -21.54 -5.04
C THR A 367 12.63 -21.10 -3.57
N ASP A 368 13.80 -20.98 -2.93
CA ASP A 368 13.96 -20.70 -1.50
C ASP A 368 13.04 -21.62 -0.66
N SER A 369 13.09 -22.93 -0.94
CA SER A 369 12.02 -23.89 -0.57
C SER A 369 11.77 -24.02 0.93
N SER A 370 12.75 -23.62 1.73
CA SER A 370 12.72 -23.65 3.21
C SER A 370 12.69 -22.26 3.85
N LYS A 371 12.54 -21.18 3.06
CA LYS A 371 12.53 -19.78 3.50
C LYS A 371 13.79 -19.41 4.31
N PHE A 372 14.95 -19.55 3.67
CA PHE A 372 16.28 -19.23 4.24
C PHE A 372 16.81 -17.87 3.78
N ALA A 373 16.25 -17.28 2.72
CA ALA A 373 16.45 -15.87 2.38
C ALA A 373 15.75 -14.95 3.41
N VAL A 374 16.27 -13.73 3.57
CA VAL A 374 15.79 -12.76 4.57
C VAL A 374 15.48 -11.41 3.91
N HIS A 375 14.22 -11.18 3.56
CA HIS A 375 13.76 -9.94 2.88
C HIS A 375 13.44 -8.78 3.83
N THR A 376 13.54 -8.98 5.14
CA THR A 376 13.24 -7.96 6.15
C THR A 376 14.34 -6.89 6.20
N ILE A 377 13.99 -5.64 5.93
CA ILE A 377 14.84 -4.47 6.18
C ILE A 377 14.66 -4.01 7.65
N PRO A 378 15.72 -3.77 8.44
CA PRO A 378 15.59 -3.32 9.82
C PRO A 378 14.85 -1.99 9.95
N SER A 379 14.06 -1.83 11.01
CA SER A 379 13.14 -0.69 11.20
C SER A 379 13.83 0.69 11.27
N ALA A 380 15.14 0.73 11.56
CA ALA A 380 15.95 1.94 11.52
C ALA A 380 16.12 2.53 10.11
N PHE A 381 16.01 1.71 9.05
CA PHE A 381 16.13 2.12 7.65
C PHE A 381 14.76 2.32 6.97
N ARG A 382 13.69 2.44 7.76
CA ARG A 382 12.35 2.78 7.26
C ARG A 382 12.36 4.20 6.70
N GLY A 383 11.82 4.38 5.50
CA GLY A 383 11.89 5.62 4.72
C GLY A 383 13.16 5.82 3.89
N THR A 384 14.19 4.96 4.00
CA THR A 384 15.45 5.05 3.21
C THR A 384 15.87 3.74 2.53
N GLY A 385 15.52 2.59 3.13
CA GLY A 385 15.83 1.26 2.64
C GLY A 385 14.80 0.73 1.64
N PHE A 386 15.28 0.15 0.52
CA PHE A 386 14.50 -0.48 -0.55
C PHE A 386 15.17 -1.77 -1.05
N LEU A 387 14.39 -2.77 -1.48
CA LEU A 387 14.94 -4.03 -2.01
C LEU A 387 15.57 -3.84 -3.39
N ILE A 388 16.62 -4.63 -3.70
CA ILE A 388 17.27 -4.67 -5.01
C ILE A 388 17.15 -6.08 -5.62
N ALA A 389 17.70 -7.12 -4.96
CA ALA A 389 17.69 -8.46 -5.52
C ALA A 389 17.82 -9.57 -4.47
N GLU A 390 17.44 -10.79 -4.84
CA GLU A 390 17.84 -12.02 -4.16
C GLU A 390 18.77 -12.82 -5.07
N LEU A 391 19.94 -13.21 -4.56
CA LEU A 391 20.98 -13.90 -5.32
C LEU A 391 21.18 -15.32 -4.75
N THR A 392 20.81 -16.34 -5.51
CA THR A 392 21.16 -17.74 -5.22
C THR A 392 22.57 -18.01 -5.72
N PHE A 393 23.48 -18.33 -4.80
CA PHE A 393 24.83 -18.79 -5.09
C PHE A 393 24.99 -20.28 -4.75
N ARG A 394 25.99 -20.92 -5.36
CA ARG A 394 26.52 -22.24 -4.99
C ARG A 394 27.98 -22.10 -4.55
N LEU A 395 28.31 -22.63 -3.38
CA LEU A 395 29.70 -22.73 -2.93
C LEU A 395 30.39 -23.93 -3.60
N THR A 396 31.57 -23.70 -4.17
CA THR A 396 32.37 -24.66 -4.94
C THR A 396 33.86 -24.54 -4.58
N GLY A 397 34.73 -25.24 -5.32
CA GLY A 397 36.19 -25.12 -5.16
C GLY A 397 36.74 -25.64 -3.83
N GLY A 398 36.01 -26.51 -3.13
CA GLY A 398 36.38 -26.96 -1.78
C GLY A 398 36.01 -25.98 -0.68
N GLY A 399 35.13 -25.01 -0.96
CA GLY A 399 34.77 -23.92 -0.04
C GLY A 399 35.46 -22.59 -0.35
N SER A 400 35.91 -22.38 -1.61
CA SER A 400 36.73 -21.23 -1.99
C SER A 400 36.21 -20.42 -3.19
N THR A 401 35.15 -20.86 -3.87
CA THR A 401 34.58 -20.13 -5.01
C THR A 401 33.06 -20.08 -4.97
N TRP A 402 32.47 -18.94 -5.34
CA TRP A 402 31.01 -18.76 -5.40
C TRP A 402 30.54 -18.70 -6.85
N THR A 403 29.65 -19.61 -7.25
CA THR A 403 29.03 -19.59 -8.59
C THR A 403 27.61 -19.07 -8.48
N LEU A 404 27.28 -17.99 -9.20
CA LEU A 404 25.91 -17.48 -9.30
C LEU A 404 25.03 -18.50 -10.03
N VAL A 405 23.85 -18.76 -9.48
CA VAL A 405 22.85 -19.70 -10.02
C VAL A 405 21.61 -18.97 -10.50
N GLN A 406 21.13 -17.98 -9.73
CA GLN A 406 20.01 -17.13 -10.09
C GLN A 406 20.16 -15.74 -9.49
N ASN A 407 19.76 -14.73 -10.27
CA ASN A 407 19.49 -13.38 -9.80
C ASN A 407 17.97 -13.14 -9.93
N THR A 408 17.30 -12.87 -8.82
CA THR A 408 15.86 -12.55 -8.75
C THR A 408 15.70 -11.07 -8.46
N ASP A 409 15.09 -10.33 -9.39
CA ASP A 409 14.83 -8.90 -9.24
C ASP A 409 13.77 -8.63 -8.16
N LEU A 410 14.09 -7.75 -7.21
CA LEU A 410 13.20 -7.28 -6.15
C LEU A 410 12.93 -5.77 -6.22
N LEU A 411 13.42 -5.06 -7.25
CA LEU A 411 13.19 -3.64 -7.43
C LEU A 411 11.68 -3.35 -7.51
N GLY A 412 11.27 -2.27 -6.85
CA GLY A 412 9.86 -1.88 -6.73
C GLY A 412 9.01 -2.74 -5.77
N GLN A 413 9.52 -3.87 -5.26
CA GLN A 413 8.82 -4.68 -4.28
C GLN A 413 9.00 -4.11 -2.85
N THR A 414 7.92 -4.01 -2.10
CA THR A 414 7.98 -3.61 -0.68
C THR A 414 8.49 -4.77 0.18
N PRO A 415 9.40 -4.53 1.16
CA PRO A 415 9.82 -5.55 2.12
C PRO A 415 8.63 -6.23 2.81
N THR A 416 8.38 -7.50 2.47
CA THR A 416 7.29 -8.27 3.05
C THR A 416 7.66 -8.70 4.47
N LEU A 417 7.08 -8.03 5.46
CA LEU A 417 6.99 -8.57 6.81
C LEU A 417 6.12 -9.85 6.75
N VAL A 418 6.77 -11.02 6.78
CA VAL A 418 6.11 -12.34 6.89
C VAL A 418 6.38 -12.91 8.29
N PRO A 419 5.74 -12.40 9.36
CA PRO A 419 5.82 -12.98 10.69
C PRO A 419 4.97 -14.25 10.77
N GLY A 420 5.55 -15.38 10.33
CA GLY A 420 4.89 -16.69 10.29
C GLY A 420 4.51 -17.12 8.87
N GLY A 421 4.63 -18.42 8.59
CA GLY A 421 4.50 -18.97 7.23
C GLY A 421 3.09 -18.85 6.65
N GLY A 422 2.90 -17.87 5.76
CA GLY A 422 1.70 -17.74 4.93
C GLY A 422 1.72 -18.74 3.78
N THR A 423 0.91 -19.79 3.87
CA THR A 423 0.86 -20.87 2.87
C THR A 423 0.22 -20.42 1.55
N THR A 424 1.06 -20.08 0.58
CA THR A 424 0.78 -20.46 -0.82
C THR A 424 1.61 -21.70 -1.13
N THR A 425 1.04 -22.87 -0.91
CA THR A 425 1.58 -24.11 -1.48
C THR A 425 1.55 -23.95 -2.99
N ALA A 426 2.71 -23.72 -3.60
CA ALA A 426 2.86 -23.77 -5.05
C ALA A 426 2.47 -25.19 -5.49
N VAL A 427 1.26 -25.35 -6.02
CA VAL A 427 0.88 -26.57 -6.71
C VAL A 427 1.70 -26.58 -7.99
N SER A 428 2.79 -27.36 -7.99
CA SER A 428 3.72 -27.45 -9.11
C SER A 428 3.07 -28.16 -10.29
N ILE A 429 2.20 -27.44 -11.01
CA ILE A 429 1.55 -27.88 -12.24
C ILE A 429 2.57 -27.77 -13.36
N PHE A 430 3.16 -28.89 -13.72
CA PHE A 430 3.93 -29.04 -14.94
C PHE A 430 3.02 -29.59 -16.05
N PRO A 431 3.09 -29.10 -17.29
CA PRO A 431 2.56 -29.85 -18.44
C PRO A 431 3.36 -31.16 -18.58
N ASP A 432 2.73 -32.20 -19.13
CA ASP A 432 3.35 -33.52 -19.29
C ASP A 432 4.62 -33.48 -20.14
N SER A 433 4.65 -32.63 -21.18
CA SER A 433 5.84 -32.31 -21.99
C SER A 433 7.05 -31.76 -21.21
N ASN A 434 6.88 -31.41 -19.94
CA ASN A 434 7.91 -30.80 -19.09
C ASN A 434 8.13 -31.56 -17.76
N PHE A 435 7.53 -32.74 -17.59
CA PHE A 435 7.70 -33.56 -16.37
C PHE A 435 8.26 -34.95 -16.68
N GLU A 436 9.56 -35.09 -16.42
CA GLU A 436 10.38 -36.25 -16.72
C GLU A 436 11.18 -36.65 -15.47
N VAL A 437 11.32 -37.96 -15.22
CA VAL A 437 12.17 -38.51 -14.16
C VAL A 437 13.31 -39.28 -14.80
N ASN A 438 14.54 -38.76 -14.71
CA ASN A 438 15.75 -39.34 -15.28
C ASN A 438 16.63 -40.04 -14.22
N ASP A 439 17.49 -40.95 -14.68
CA ASP A 439 18.53 -41.60 -13.87
C ASP A 439 19.68 -40.64 -13.57
N ASN A 440 20.28 -40.76 -12.38
CA ASN A 440 21.32 -39.81 -11.93
C ASN A 440 22.75 -40.17 -12.41
N GLY A 441 22.93 -41.31 -13.08
CA GLY A 441 24.19 -41.70 -13.72
C GLY A 441 24.16 -41.68 -15.25
N ASP A 442 22.97 -41.53 -15.86
CA ASP A 442 22.77 -41.50 -17.32
C ASP A 442 21.44 -40.81 -17.64
N ASP A 443 21.49 -39.54 -18.01
CA ASP A 443 20.33 -38.70 -18.28
C ASP A 443 19.50 -39.15 -19.50
N THR A 444 20.02 -40.06 -20.33
CA THR A 444 19.26 -40.69 -21.43
C THR A 444 18.30 -41.77 -20.96
N LYS A 445 18.39 -42.24 -19.70
CA LYS A 445 17.42 -43.15 -19.10
C LYS A 445 16.34 -42.36 -18.36
N ALA A 446 15.14 -42.29 -18.90
CA ALA A 446 14.06 -41.51 -18.31
C ALA A 446 12.68 -42.17 -18.34
N ILE A 447 11.77 -41.65 -17.51
CA ILE A 447 10.36 -42.03 -17.38
C ILE A 447 9.51 -40.78 -17.61
N HIS A 448 8.64 -40.83 -18.61
CA HIS A 448 7.69 -39.77 -19.00
C HIS A 448 6.29 -40.06 -18.45
N PHE A 449 5.53 -39.03 -18.12
CA PHE A 449 4.20 -39.14 -17.51
C PHE A 449 3.10 -38.49 -18.36
N GLU A 450 2.88 -39.05 -19.56
CA GLU A 450 1.88 -38.64 -20.54
C GLU A 450 0.45 -38.52 -19.98
N ALA A 451 -0.16 -37.34 -20.13
CA ALA A 451 -1.58 -37.09 -19.87
C ALA A 451 -2.44 -37.18 -21.16
N SER A 452 -1.80 -37.23 -22.33
CA SER A 452 -2.42 -37.29 -23.67
C SER A 452 -3.49 -38.37 -23.86
N GLY A 453 -3.47 -39.45 -23.07
CA GLY A 453 -4.50 -40.50 -23.05
C GLY A 453 -5.79 -40.17 -22.26
N ILE A 454 -5.88 -39.00 -21.62
CA ILE A 454 -7.02 -38.60 -20.78
C ILE A 454 -7.97 -37.68 -21.59
N THR A 455 -9.24 -38.05 -21.67
CA THR A 455 -10.26 -37.25 -22.36
C THR A 455 -10.45 -35.88 -21.70
N THR A 456 -10.46 -34.81 -22.50
CA THR A 456 -10.59 -33.41 -22.08
C THR A 456 -11.65 -33.20 -20.99
N GLY A 457 -11.33 -32.38 -19.98
CA GLY A 457 -12.22 -32.07 -18.86
C GLY A 457 -12.32 -33.15 -17.77
N ASN A 458 -11.52 -34.22 -17.85
CA ASN A 458 -11.48 -35.27 -16.83
C ASN A 458 -10.15 -35.28 -16.06
N THR A 459 -10.21 -35.39 -14.74
CA THR A 459 -9.03 -35.64 -13.89
C THR A 459 -8.86 -37.14 -13.63
N ARG A 460 -7.60 -37.57 -13.46
CA ARG A 460 -7.24 -38.91 -12.96
C ARG A 460 -6.29 -38.75 -11.79
N THR A 461 -6.64 -39.32 -10.64
CA THR A 461 -5.82 -39.31 -9.43
C THR A 461 -5.15 -40.67 -9.28
N TRP A 462 -3.83 -40.68 -9.11
CA TRP A 462 -3.09 -41.85 -8.67
C TRP A 462 -2.60 -41.64 -7.24
N THR A 463 -2.74 -42.66 -6.40
CA THR A 463 -2.41 -42.59 -4.97
C THR A 463 -1.57 -43.80 -4.62
N SER A 464 -0.33 -43.58 -4.18
CA SER A 464 0.51 -44.65 -3.63
C SER A 464 -0.04 -45.09 -2.27
N PRO A 465 -0.02 -46.40 -1.93
CA PRO A 465 -0.11 -46.83 -0.54
C PRO A 465 1.12 -46.36 0.24
N ASP A 466 1.00 -46.33 1.57
CA ASP A 466 2.11 -46.12 2.51
C ASP A 466 2.94 -47.41 2.65
N ALA A 467 3.64 -47.79 1.58
CA ALA A 467 4.50 -48.96 1.51
C ALA A 467 5.51 -48.84 0.35
N SER A 468 6.76 -49.25 0.59
CA SER A 468 7.79 -49.34 -0.45
C SER A 468 7.42 -50.42 -1.48
N GLY A 469 7.61 -50.13 -2.78
CA GLY A 469 7.31 -51.04 -3.88
C GLY A 469 7.93 -50.63 -5.20
N ILE A 470 7.62 -51.39 -6.26
CA ILE A 470 8.07 -51.15 -7.64
C ILE A 470 6.84 -50.98 -8.53
N LEU A 471 6.86 -50.00 -9.45
CA LEU A 471 5.80 -49.81 -10.43
C LEU A 471 5.84 -50.95 -11.48
N ALA A 472 4.81 -51.79 -11.50
CA ALA A 472 4.75 -52.96 -12.35
C ALA A 472 4.32 -52.64 -13.79
N TYR A 473 5.17 -52.95 -14.76
CA TYR A 473 4.86 -52.83 -16.19
C TYR A 473 3.92 -53.95 -16.65
N THR A 474 2.71 -53.61 -17.09
CA THR A 474 1.61 -54.56 -17.23
C THR A 474 1.64 -55.41 -18.50
N SER A 475 2.33 -54.97 -19.57
CA SER A 475 2.26 -55.64 -20.88
C SER A 475 2.96 -57.00 -20.95
N GLN A 476 3.82 -57.34 -19.98
CA GLN A 476 4.41 -58.67 -19.85
C GLN A 476 3.61 -59.62 -18.94
N THR A 477 2.45 -59.19 -18.43
CA THR A 477 1.51 -60.10 -17.73
C THR A 477 0.71 -60.94 -18.72
N GLU A 478 1.37 -61.68 -19.61
CA GLU A 478 0.70 -62.77 -20.32
C GLU A 478 0.18 -63.78 -19.29
N ARG A 479 -1.14 -63.78 -19.05
CA ARG A 479 -1.80 -64.87 -18.34
C ARG A 479 -1.79 -66.10 -19.23
N ARG A 480 -0.64 -66.82 -19.24
CA ARG A 480 -0.44 -68.09 -19.93
C ARG A 480 -1.31 -69.19 -19.30
N SER A 481 -2.60 -69.14 -19.62
CA SER A 481 -3.52 -70.26 -19.45
C SER A 481 -2.97 -71.45 -20.22
N THR A 482 -2.50 -72.48 -19.51
CA THR A 482 -1.95 -73.71 -20.10
C THR A 482 -2.98 -74.55 -20.86
N THR A 483 -4.22 -74.08 -20.95
CA THR A 483 -5.34 -74.71 -21.69
C THR A 483 -5.99 -73.78 -22.72
N GLY A 484 -5.38 -72.63 -23.06
CA GLY A 484 -5.71 -71.86 -24.27
C GLY A 484 -7.06 -71.12 -24.31
N GLN A 485 -7.88 -71.16 -23.25
CA GLN A 485 -9.11 -70.37 -23.17
C GLN A 485 -8.91 -69.05 -22.40
N MET A 486 -9.38 -67.94 -22.98
CA MET A 486 -9.43 -66.64 -22.31
C MET A 486 -10.61 -66.58 -21.34
N LEU A 487 -10.33 -66.31 -20.07
CA LEU A 487 -11.37 -66.05 -19.06
C LEU A 487 -11.88 -64.61 -19.19
N PRO A 488 -13.20 -64.36 -19.02
CA PRO A 488 -13.78 -63.03 -19.18
C PRO A 488 -13.25 -62.02 -18.15
N ARG A 489 -13.29 -60.73 -18.54
CA ARG A 489 -12.68 -59.56 -17.89
C ARG A 489 -13.27 -59.22 -16.51
N ARG A 490 -13.11 -60.07 -15.49
CA ARG A 490 -13.49 -59.78 -14.09
C ARG A 490 -12.77 -60.68 -13.07
N LEU A 491 -11.63 -60.24 -12.53
CA LEU A 491 -11.32 -60.37 -11.08
C LEU A 491 -10.09 -59.54 -10.68
N ILE A 492 -10.32 -58.31 -10.19
CA ILE A 492 -9.71 -57.81 -8.96
C ILE A 492 -10.82 -57.04 -8.22
N MET A 493 -11.18 -57.51 -7.04
CA MET A 493 -11.89 -56.77 -5.99
C MET A 493 -11.14 -57.11 -4.69
N PRO A 494 -10.90 -56.15 -3.78
CA PRO A 494 -10.13 -56.41 -2.57
C PRO A 494 -10.91 -57.34 -1.63
N SER A 495 -10.29 -58.43 -1.19
CA SER A 495 -10.89 -59.36 -0.22
C SER A 495 -10.71 -58.83 1.20
N THR A 496 -11.73 -58.14 1.72
CA THR A 496 -11.75 -57.68 3.12
C THR A 496 -12.19 -58.80 4.07
N ASN A 497 -11.29 -59.14 5.01
CA ASN A 497 -11.52 -59.79 6.31
C ASN A 497 -11.82 -61.31 6.43
N SER A 498 -11.27 -61.85 7.52
CA SER A 498 -11.75 -62.93 8.40
C SER A 498 -12.01 -64.35 7.86
N ASP A 499 -11.20 -65.28 8.36
CA ASP A 499 -11.61 -66.55 9.00
C ASP A 499 -12.54 -67.52 8.25
N VAL A 500 -12.01 -68.26 7.28
CA VAL A 500 -12.53 -69.60 6.92
C VAL A 500 -11.40 -70.60 6.70
N LEU A 501 -11.41 -71.70 7.47
CA LEU A 501 -10.59 -72.88 7.22
C LEU A 501 -11.16 -73.73 6.08
N GLY A 502 -10.62 -73.55 4.87
CA GLY A 502 -10.62 -74.56 3.81
C GLY A 502 -11.87 -74.68 2.94
N SER A 503 -11.65 -74.62 1.62
CA SER A 503 -12.53 -75.24 0.61
C SER A 503 -11.72 -75.58 -0.64
N TRP A 504 -11.72 -76.86 -1.05
CA TRP A 504 -11.09 -77.32 -2.29
C TRP A 504 -12.15 -77.39 -3.40
N VAL A 505 -12.04 -76.54 -4.43
CA VAL A 505 -12.94 -76.59 -5.59
C VAL A 505 -12.47 -77.65 -6.58
N THR A 506 -12.93 -78.89 -6.41
CA THR A 506 -12.71 -79.98 -7.37
C THR A 506 -13.65 -79.85 -8.57
N VAL A 507 -13.09 -79.68 -9.77
CA VAL A 507 -13.85 -79.74 -11.03
C VAL A 507 -13.55 -81.05 -11.75
N CYS A 508 -14.48 -82.01 -11.67
CA CYS A 508 -14.38 -83.28 -12.37
C CYS A 508 -14.78 -83.14 -13.84
N MET A 509 -13.88 -83.49 -14.78
CA MET A 509 -14.22 -83.59 -16.21
C MET A 509 -13.89 -85.00 -16.73
N ARG A 510 -14.89 -85.69 -17.27
CA ARG A 510 -14.74 -87.02 -17.88
C ARG A 510 -14.28 -86.85 -19.34
N MET A 511 -13.26 -87.60 -19.78
CA MET A 511 -13.45 -88.51 -20.91
C MET A 511 -12.38 -89.60 -21.04
N ILE A 512 -12.86 -90.73 -21.55
CA ILE A 512 -12.27 -92.06 -21.63
C ILE A 512 -11.06 -92.13 -22.58
N SER A 513 -9.99 -92.81 -22.16
CA SER A 513 -9.25 -93.77 -22.99
C SER A 513 -8.49 -94.77 -22.10
N ARG A 514 -8.20 -95.97 -22.63
CA ARG A 514 -7.73 -97.14 -21.84
C ARG A 514 -6.25 -97.43 -22.06
N MET A 515 -5.57 -97.83 -20.97
CA MET A 515 -4.51 -98.86 -20.82
C MET A 515 -3.34 -98.36 -19.95
N LEU A 516 -2.64 -99.19 -19.17
CA LEU A 516 -3.07 -100.31 -18.32
C LEU A 516 -1.94 -100.64 -17.32
N ALA A 517 -2.26 -100.78 -16.02
CA ALA A 517 -1.49 -101.48 -14.99
C ALA A 517 -0.11 -100.94 -14.50
N MET A 518 0.28 -101.44 -13.31
CA MET A 518 1.59 -101.40 -12.63
C MET A 518 2.10 -100.02 -12.16
N SER A 519 2.44 -99.80 -10.88
CA SER A 519 2.23 -100.63 -9.66
C SER A 519 2.20 -99.77 -8.39
N ALA A 520 1.55 -100.27 -7.34
CA ALA A 520 1.45 -99.65 -6.00
C ALA A 520 2.81 -99.78 -5.22
N PRO A 521 2.99 -99.28 -3.95
CA PRO A 521 2.00 -99.24 -2.87
C PRO A 521 1.93 -98.03 -1.90
N TYR A 522 0.71 -97.84 -1.39
CA TYR A 522 0.27 -97.47 -0.03
C TYR A 522 0.77 -96.22 0.72
N SER A 523 -0.23 -95.36 0.98
CA SER A 523 -0.36 -94.54 2.18
C SER A 523 -0.76 -95.35 3.43
N SER A 524 -0.91 -94.65 4.57
CA SER A 524 -1.85 -94.96 5.68
C SER A 524 -1.71 -96.30 6.43
N ALA A 525 -1.11 -96.25 7.64
CA ALA A 525 -1.77 -96.30 8.98
C ALA A 525 -2.79 -97.44 9.30
N PRO A 526 -3.22 -97.67 10.56
CA PRO A 526 -2.87 -96.99 11.82
C PRO A 526 -2.55 -97.93 13.03
N SER A 527 -2.45 -97.31 14.22
CA SER A 527 -2.79 -97.85 15.56
C SER A 527 -1.98 -99.00 16.18
N LEU A 528 -1.45 -98.73 17.39
CA LEU A 528 -1.64 -99.57 18.59
C LEU A 528 -1.27 -98.77 19.86
N GLN A 529 -2.00 -99.00 20.96
CA GLN A 529 -1.66 -98.49 22.30
C GLN A 529 -0.96 -99.61 23.10
N TYR A 530 0.11 -99.32 23.85
CA TYR A 530 0.14 -99.41 25.32
C TYR A 530 1.54 -99.13 25.94
N ASN A 531 1.52 -98.42 27.08
CA ASN A 531 2.41 -98.46 28.25
C ASN A 531 3.96 -98.69 28.16
N TYR A 532 4.67 -97.74 28.80
CA TYR A 532 5.76 -97.93 29.78
C TYR A 532 6.92 -98.92 29.49
N SER A 533 8.13 -98.38 29.32
CA SER A 533 9.27 -98.56 30.27
C SER A 533 10.53 -97.81 29.79
N GLY A 534 11.55 -97.68 30.66
CA GLY A 534 12.90 -97.17 30.31
C GLY A 534 13.06 -95.64 30.34
N ILE A 535 13.42 -94.99 31.46
CA ILE A 535 14.78 -94.92 32.07
C ILE A 535 15.78 -94.21 31.14
N SER A 536 15.91 -92.87 31.20
CA SER A 536 16.76 -92.05 32.11
C SER A 536 18.16 -91.75 31.49
N THR A 537 18.86 -90.65 31.81
CA THR A 537 19.20 -90.16 33.16
C THR A 537 19.08 -88.65 33.39
N PHE A 538 18.75 -88.31 34.64
CA PHE A 538 19.18 -87.16 35.46
C PHE A 538 19.26 -85.75 34.83
N ASN A 539 18.38 -84.83 35.23
CA ASN A 539 18.43 -84.06 36.50
C ASN A 539 19.65 -83.12 36.67
N LYS A 540 19.36 -81.82 36.52
CA LYS A 540 19.56 -80.79 37.57
C LYS A 540 20.85 -80.89 38.39
N TRP A 541 21.89 -80.18 37.94
CA TRP A 541 22.76 -79.51 38.92
C TRP A 541 22.10 -78.24 39.48
N ARG A 542 22.60 -77.82 40.64
CA ARG A 542 22.09 -76.76 41.54
C ARG A 542 23.10 -75.58 41.58
N PRO A 543 22.94 -74.41 42.25
CA PRO A 543 22.06 -74.19 43.98
C PRO A 543 20.50 -74.16 43.79
N PRO A 544 19.66 -73.49 44.60
CA PRO A 544 19.91 -73.14 45.98
C PRO A 544 20.12 -71.64 46.31
N ARG A 545 20.37 -70.64 45.43
CA ARG A 545 20.53 -70.48 43.97
C ARG A 545 19.33 -70.68 43.03
N TRP A 546 18.22 -69.96 43.18
CA TRP A 546 17.81 -68.99 44.22
C TRP A 546 16.51 -69.52 44.90
N ARG A 547 16.04 -68.87 45.97
CA ARG A 547 14.67 -69.07 46.48
C ARG A 547 13.76 -67.97 45.97
#